data_AF-A0A6N7XTA8-F1
#
_entry.id   AF-A0A6N7XTA8-F1
#
_cell.length_a   1.000
_cell.length_b   1.000
_cell.length_c   1.000
_cell.angle_alpha   90.00
_cell.angle_beta   90.00
_cell.angle_gamma   90.00
#
_symmetry.space_group_name_H-M   'P 1'
#
loop_
_entity.id
_entity.type
_entity.pdbx_description
1 polymer ?
#
loop_
_entity_poly.entity_id
_entity_poly.type
_entity_poly.pdbx_seq_one_letter_code
_entity_poly.pdbx_strand_id
1 'polypeptide(L)'
;MSLGVGGNMNGYEQVFDSIKKAKEEGIYTVYVGSNPYFGLGRDPLKSPDDINSFTKGDFWKKQIYENDRLLVPMDYRCTASPTGVDDYVFYKEGGMSWTVPYIAGLYALACQVNPDITPEAFWREAFNASDIISVDNNSQEKLGKIVNPIKLIEKIENIK
;
A
#
# COMPACT_ATOMS: atom_id res chain seq x y z
N MET A 1 2.83 8.36 7.77
CA MET A 1 3.14 7.91 9.15
C MET A 1 3.00 6.40 9.23
N SER A 2 4.10 5.67 9.35
CA SER A 2 4.12 4.19 9.37
C SER A 2 3.68 3.62 10.72
N LEU A 3 2.54 4.07 11.24
CA LEU A 3 2.00 3.75 12.55
C LEU A 3 0.46 3.71 12.49
N GLY A 4 -0.15 2.84 13.30
CA GLY A 4 -1.60 2.87 13.53
C GLY A 4 -1.96 3.95 14.54
N VAL A 5 -3.12 4.57 14.38
CA VAL A 5 -3.64 5.57 15.32
C VAL A 5 -5.03 5.13 15.72
N GLY A 6 -5.29 5.00 17.02
CA GLY A 6 -6.56 4.51 17.55
C GLY A 6 -6.89 5.09 18.92
N GLY A 7 -8.16 5.05 19.30
CA GLY A 7 -8.67 5.66 20.55
C GLY A 7 -8.08 5.09 21.84
N ASN A 8 -7.38 3.95 21.77
CA ASN A 8 -6.65 3.35 22.88
C ASN A 8 -5.24 3.93 23.09
N MET A 9 -4.77 4.83 22.22
CA MET A 9 -3.45 5.45 22.31
C MET A 9 -3.53 6.82 22.97
N ASN A 10 -2.61 7.10 23.89
CA ASN A 10 -2.48 8.44 24.47
C ASN A 10 -2.19 9.46 23.38
N GLY A 11 -2.96 10.56 23.36
CA GLY A 11 -2.75 11.64 22.40
C GLY A 11 -3.40 11.44 21.02
N TYR A 12 -4.25 10.42 20.84
CA TYR A 12 -4.83 10.12 19.52
C TYR A 12 -5.66 11.28 18.94
N GLU A 13 -6.36 12.04 19.78
CA GLU A 13 -7.14 13.21 19.36
C GLU A 13 -6.24 14.30 18.77
N GLN A 14 -5.11 14.60 19.44
CA GLN A 14 -4.12 15.57 18.97
C GLN A 14 -3.48 15.14 17.64
N VAL A 15 -3.32 13.83 17.42
CA VAL A 15 -2.85 13.30 16.13
C VAL A 15 -3.90 13.56 15.05
N PHE A 16 -5.19 13.29 15.31
CA PHE A 16 -6.26 13.58 14.34
C PHE A 16 -6.44 15.07 14.07
N ASP A 17 -6.29 15.92 15.09
CA ASP A 17 -6.26 17.39 14.92
C ASP A 17 -5.12 17.82 14.01
N SER A 18 -3.94 17.20 14.16
CA SER A 18 -2.78 17.48 13.32
C SER A 18 -2.97 17.00 11.88
N ILE A 19 -3.57 15.81 11.69
CA ILE A 19 -3.95 15.30 10.36
C ILE A 19 -4.96 16.25 9.69
N LYS A 20 -5.93 16.75 10.45
CA LYS A 20 -6.93 17.70 9.94
C LYS A 20 -6.26 18.99 9.47
N LYS A 21 -5.40 19.60 10.29
CA LYS A 21 -4.64 20.80 9.92
C LYS A 21 -3.76 20.56 8.69
N ALA A 22 -3.08 19.43 8.63
CA ALA A 22 -2.30 19.05 7.45
C ALA A 22 -3.18 19.01 6.18
N LYS A 23 -4.38 18.42 6.26
CA LYS A 23 -5.34 18.41 5.15
C LYS A 23 -5.80 19.82 4.74
N GLU A 24 -6.05 20.71 5.70
CA GLU A 24 -6.42 22.12 5.45
C GLU A 24 -5.32 22.87 4.70
N GLU A 25 -4.06 22.51 4.92
CA GLU A 25 -2.87 23.04 4.22
C GLU A 25 -2.51 22.26 2.94
N GLY A 26 -3.38 21.36 2.46
CA GLY A 26 -3.16 20.58 1.24
C GLY A 26 -2.16 19.41 1.37
N ILE A 27 -1.79 19.03 2.59
CA ILE A 27 -0.88 17.91 2.86
C ILE A 27 -1.69 16.63 3.09
N TYR A 28 -1.59 15.67 2.16
CA TYR A 28 -2.20 14.36 2.32
C TYR A 28 -1.40 13.47 3.28
N THR A 29 -2.05 13.03 4.37
CA THR A 29 -1.42 12.17 5.38
C THR A 29 -1.87 10.72 5.25
N VAL A 30 -0.96 9.82 4.86
CA VAL A 30 -1.18 8.37 4.86
C VAL A 30 -0.69 7.76 6.17
N TYR A 31 -1.51 6.94 6.83
CA TYR A 31 -1.13 6.17 8.01
C TYR A 31 -1.81 4.80 8.02
N VAL A 32 -1.37 3.88 8.89
CA VAL A 32 -1.96 2.53 8.96
C VAL A 32 -3.42 2.63 9.36
N GLY A 33 -4.31 2.17 8.48
CA GLY A 33 -5.77 2.25 8.68
C GLY A 33 -6.43 3.54 8.18
N SER A 34 -5.68 4.45 7.53
CA SER A 34 -6.25 5.68 6.95
C SER A 34 -7.17 5.44 5.74
N ASN A 35 -6.97 4.35 5.01
CA ASN A 35 -7.65 4.01 3.76
C ASN A 35 -7.77 2.47 3.65
N PRO A 36 -8.68 1.94 2.81
CA PRO A 36 -8.91 0.51 2.67
C PRO A 36 -7.80 -0.16 1.84
N TYR A 37 -6.61 -0.32 2.42
CA TYR A 37 -5.51 -1.07 1.83
C TYR A 37 -4.94 -2.13 2.79
N PHE A 38 -4.26 -3.12 2.25
CA PHE A 38 -3.62 -4.19 3.01
C PHE A 38 -2.32 -4.68 2.36
N GLY A 39 -1.48 -5.36 3.14
CA GLY A 39 -0.14 -5.74 2.71
C GLY A 39 -0.05 -7.15 2.13
N LEU A 40 0.72 -7.33 1.06
CA LEU A 40 0.93 -8.61 0.39
C LEU A 40 2.22 -9.30 0.84
N GLY A 41 2.14 -10.62 0.80
CA GLY A 41 3.27 -11.54 0.81
C GLY A 41 3.76 -11.81 -0.61
N ARG A 42 4.87 -12.53 -0.74
CA ARG A 42 5.36 -13.01 -2.04
C ARG A 42 6.14 -14.31 -1.86
N ASP A 43 6.12 -15.18 -2.86
CA ASP A 43 7.10 -16.27 -2.93
C ASP A 43 8.51 -15.67 -3.16
N PRO A 44 9.47 -15.85 -2.23
CA PRO A 44 10.80 -15.24 -2.34
C PRO A 44 11.58 -15.67 -3.58
N LEU A 45 11.29 -16.86 -4.13
CA LEU A 45 12.02 -17.42 -5.27
C LEU A 45 11.42 -17.03 -6.63
N LYS A 46 10.24 -16.40 -6.64
CA LYS A 46 9.60 -15.89 -7.87
C LYS A 46 10.01 -14.45 -8.15
N SER A 47 9.71 -13.97 -9.35
CA SER A 47 9.99 -12.57 -9.73
C SER A 47 9.05 -11.62 -8.97
N PRO A 48 9.55 -10.49 -8.42
CA PRO A 48 8.69 -9.43 -7.87
C PRO A 48 7.85 -8.71 -8.94
N ASP A 49 8.22 -8.85 -10.22
CA ASP A 49 7.47 -8.27 -11.35
C ASP A 49 6.39 -9.21 -11.88
N ASP A 50 6.40 -10.48 -11.47
CA ASP A 50 5.30 -11.41 -11.77
C ASP A 50 4.21 -11.25 -10.72
N ILE A 51 3.05 -10.78 -11.15
CA ILE A 51 1.90 -10.63 -10.28
C ILE A 51 1.50 -11.95 -9.60
N ASN A 52 1.66 -13.09 -10.26
CA ASN A 52 1.34 -14.42 -9.71
C ASN A 52 2.35 -14.89 -8.64
N SER A 53 3.37 -14.09 -8.34
CA SER A 53 4.26 -14.31 -7.21
C SER A 53 3.66 -13.89 -5.88
N PHE A 54 2.68 -12.98 -5.89
CA PHE A 54 2.10 -12.40 -4.67
C PHE A 54 1.15 -13.37 -3.98
N THR A 55 1.17 -13.33 -2.66
CA THR A 55 0.34 -14.15 -1.77
C THR A 55 -0.26 -13.29 -0.67
N LYS A 56 -1.08 -13.89 0.20
CA LYS A 56 -1.37 -13.29 1.50
C LYS A 56 -0.05 -12.99 2.24
N GLY A 57 0.02 -11.86 2.92
CA GLY A 57 1.15 -11.49 3.77
C GLY A 57 1.33 -12.46 4.93
N ASP A 58 2.57 -12.62 5.38
CA ASP A 58 2.95 -13.69 6.30
C ASP A 58 2.15 -13.62 7.62
N PHE A 59 1.91 -12.41 8.14
CA PHE A 59 1.18 -12.18 9.39
C PHE A 59 -0.32 -12.48 9.31
N TRP A 60 -0.93 -12.48 8.11
CA TRP A 60 -2.36 -12.68 7.91
C TRP A 60 -2.70 -13.86 6.99
N LYS A 61 -1.72 -14.67 6.60
CA LYS A 61 -1.91 -15.81 5.67
C LYS A 61 -3.00 -16.80 6.04
N LYS A 62 -3.34 -16.91 7.34
CA LYS A 62 -4.39 -17.79 7.86
C LYS A 62 -5.75 -17.11 8.04
N GLN A 63 -5.84 -15.80 7.78
CA GLN A 63 -7.07 -15.03 7.96
C GLN A 63 -7.97 -15.16 6.72
N ILE A 64 -9.27 -15.17 6.97
CA ILE A 64 -10.28 -14.98 5.93
C ILE A 64 -10.21 -13.51 5.51
N TYR A 65 -10.18 -13.27 4.21
CA TYR A 65 -10.08 -11.93 3.64
C TYR A 65 -11.29 -11.65 2.75
N GLU A 66 -11.95 -10.53 2.99
CA GLU A 66 -13.23 -10.17 2.35
C GLU A 66 -13.05 -9.57 0.95
N ASN A 67 -11.81 -9.39 0.49
CA ASN A 67 -11.50 -8.87 -0.84
C ASN A 67 -12.05 -7.44 -1.10
N ASP A 68 -12.02 -6.62 -0.05
CA ASP A 68 -12.56 -5.26 -0.01
C ASP A 68 -11.47 -4.16 -0.04
N ARG A 69 -10.19 -4.53 0.09
CA ARG A 69 -9.05 -3.60 0.17
C ARG A 69 -8.14 -3.68 -1.05
N LEU A 70 -7.44 -2.57 -1.31
CA LEU A 70 -6.34 -2.53 -2.25
C LEU A 70 -5.11 -3.21 -1.64
N LEU A 71 -4.60 -4.22 -2.32
CA LEU A 71 -3.45 -5.00 -1.87
C LEU A 71 -2.15 -4.42 -2.44
N VAL A 72 -1.17 -4.19 -1.57
CA VAL A 72 0.12 -3.59 -1.94
C VAL A 72 1.32 -4.37 -1.39
N PRO A 73 2.49 -4.34 -2.04
CA PRO A 73 3.69 -5.03 -1.56
C PRO A 73 4.08 -4.63 -0.12
N MET A 74 4.38 -5.63 0.71
CA MET A 74 4.73 -5.43 2.11
C MET A 74 5.90 -6.30 2.54
N ASP A 75 5.78 -7.62 2.37
CA ASP A 75 6.82 -8.58 2.73
C ASP A 75 7.89 -8.68 1.64
N TYR A 76 8.99 -9.40 1.94
CA TYR A 76 10.06 -9.73 1.00
C TYR A 76 10.67 -8.51 0.29
N ARG A 77 10.97 -7.46 1.06
CA ARG A 77 11.53 -6.20 0.53
C ARG A 77 12.99 -6.04 0.89
N CYS A 78 13.74 -5.54 -0.08
CA CYS A 78 15.08 -4.99 0.12
C CYS A 78 14.94 -3.50 0.44
N THR A 79 15.55 -3.04 1.52
CA THR A 79 15.56 -1.62 1.93
C THR A 79 16.97 -1.20 2.33
N ALA A 80 17.19 0.11 2.47
CA ALA A 80 18.38 0.61 3.15
C ALA A 80 18.49 -0.03 4.55
N SER A 81 19.70 -0.43 4.93
CA SER A 81 19.99 -1.03 6.22
C SER A 81 20.23 0.04 7.28
N PRO A 82 19.83 -0.19 8.54
CA PRO A 82 20.21 0.68 9.64
C PRO A 82 21.70 0.53 10.05
N THR A 83 22.46 -0.40 9.43
CA THR A 83 23.85 -0.70 9.82
C THR A 83 24.89 0.18 9.12
N GLY A 84 24.54 0.87 8.05
CA GLY A 84 25.47 1.68 7.26
C GLY A 84 24.76 2.43 6.13
N VAL A 85 25.36 3.52 5.65
CA VAL A 85 24.77 4.38 4.61
C VAL A 85 24.74 3.73 3.22
N ASP A 86 25.62 2.77 2.97
CA ASP A 86 25.72 2.02 1.72
C ASP A 86 25.19 0.58 1.85
N ASP A 87 24.67 0.21 3.03
CA ASP A 87 24.21 -1.13 3.33
C ASP A 87 22.74 -1.32 2.93
N TYR A 88 22.42 -2.53 2.48
CA TYR A 88 21.06 -2.97 2.21
C TYR A 88 20.73 -4.20 3.04
N VAL A 89 19.45 -4.35 3.37
CA VAL A 89 18.93 -5.48 4.13
C VAL A 89 17.67 -6.00 3.45
N PHE A 90 17.57 -7.32 3.39
CA PHE A 90 16.39 -8.01 2.89
C PHE A 90 15.57 -8.54 4.06
N TYR A 91 14.35 -8.04 4.18
CA TYR A 91 13.41 -8.49 5.20
C TYR A 91 12.36 -9.40 4.58
N LYS A 92 12.29 -10.63 5.10
CA LYS A 92 11.28 -11.60 4.74
C LYS A 92 9.88 -11.11 5.12
N GLU A 93 9.73 -10.65 6.35
CA GLU A 93 8.43 -10.30 6.94
C GLU A 93 8.38 -8.80 7.21
N GLY A 94 7.29 -8.17 6.77
CA GLY A 94 6.93 -6.80 7.09
C GLY A 94 5.69 -6.73 7.99
N GLY A 95 5.29 -5.51 8.33
CA GLY A 95 4.02 -5.24 8.99
C GLY A 95 3.22 -4.20 8.23
N MET A 96 1.99 -3.91 8.66
CA MET A 96 1.18 -2.87 8.00
C MET A 96 1.85 -1.49 7.92
N SER A 97 2.80 -1.18 8.82
CA SER A 97 3.63 0.02 8.72
C SER A 97 4.44 0.11 7.42
N TRP A 98 4.70 -1.02 6.76
CA TRP A 98 5.50 -1.13 5.54
C TRP A 98 4.72 -0.78 4.28
N THR A 99 3.39 -0.91 4.30
CA THR A 99 2.54 -0.52 3.16
C THR A 99 2.41 1.00 3.04
N VAL A 100 2.51 1.72 4.17
CA VAL A 100 2.42 3.20 4.21
C VAL A 100 3.44 3.88 3.30
N PRO A 101 4.76 3.62 3.39
CA PRO A 101 5.73 4.26 2.50
C PRO A 101 5.55 3.87 1.04
N TYR A 102 5.05 2.67 0.75
CA TYR A 102 4.73 2.26 -0.62
C TYR A 102 3.62 3.13 -1.21
N ILE A 103 2.50 3.29 -0.48
CA ILE A 103 1.39 4.15 -0.89
C ILE A 103 1.82 5.60 -1.00
N ALA A 104 2.61 6.11 -0.04
CA ALA A 104 3.09 7.49 -0.06
C ALA A 104 3.97 7.75 -1.29
N GLY A 105 4.88 6.83 -1.64
CA GLY A 105 5.68 6.92 -2.85
C GLY A 105 4.84 6.86 -4.13
N LEU A 106 3.85 5.98 -4.16
CA LEU A 106 2.95 5.86 -5.32
C LEU A 106 2.07 7.11 -5.50
N TYR A 107 1.60 7.72 -4.41
CA TYR A 107 0.88 8.98 -4.46
C TYR A 107 1.79 10.13 -4.92
N ALA A 108 3.05 10.17 -4.47
CA ALA A 108 4.02 11.16 -4.95
C ALA A 108 4.26 11.06 -6.47
N LEU A 109 4.35 9.83 -7.01
CA LEU A 109 4.42 9.60 -8.46
C LEU A 109 3.15 10.06 -9.17
N ALA A 110 1.97 9.85 -8.59
CA ALA A 110 0.72 10.36 -9.14
C ALA A 110 0.71 11.90 -9.19
N CYS A 111 1.16 12.57 -8.13
CA CYS A 111 1.31 14.02 -8.10
C CYS A 111 2.33 14.52 -9.13
N GLN A 112 3.36 13.73 -9.46
CA GLN A 112 4.36 14.10 -10.46
C GLN A 112 3.76 14.17 -11.87
N VAL A 113 2.86 13.25 -12.23
CA VAL A 113 2.22 13.24 -13.56
C VAL A 113 0.95 14.10 -13.61
N ASN A 114 0.30 14.32 -12.47
CA ASN A 114 -0.87 15.18 -12.35
C ASN A 114 -0.81 15.94 -11.00
N PRO A 115 -0.26 17.17 -10.98
CA PRO A 115 -0.12 17.95 -9.74
C PRO A 115 -1.44 18.27 -9.02
N ASP A 116 -2.56 18.23 -9.74
CA ASP A 116 -3.89 18.55 -9.21
C ASP A 116 -4.67 17.31 -8.73
N ILE A 117 -4.06 16.11 -8.79
CA ILE A 117 -4.70 14.87 -8.34
C ILE A 117 -5.10 14.94 -6.87
N THR A 118 -6.37 14.68 -6.58
CA THR A 118 -6.83 14.58 -5.18
C THR A 118 -6.60 13.19 -4.62
N PRO A 119 -6.47 13.02 -3.28
CA PRO A 119 -6.40 11.71 -2.66
C PRO A 119 -7.58 10.81 -3.04
N GLU A 120 -8.80 11.35 -3.12
CA GLU A 120 -10.00 10.62 -3.50
C GLU A 120 -9.92 10.09 -4.94
N ALA A 121 -9.45 10.91 -5.88
CA ALA A 121 -9.24 10.50 -7.26
C ALA A 121 -8.13 9.45 -7.38
N PHE A 122 -7.02 9.61 -6.65
CA PHE A 122 -5.95 8.63 -6.57
C PHE A 122 -6.46 7.26 -6.12
N TRP A 123 -7.20 7.18 -5.01
CA TRP A 123 -7.70 5.90 -4.51
C TRP A 123 -8.69 5.27 -5.49
N ARG A 124 -9.64 6.06 -6.02
CA ARG A 124 -10.60 5.58 -7.01
C ARG A 124 -9.87 4.96 -8.21
N GLU A 125 -8.86 5.64 -8.73
CA GLU A 125 -8.11 5.11 -9.88
C GLU A 125 -7.21 3.94 -9.51
N ALA A 126 -6.64 3.88 -8.31
CA ALA A 126 -5.87 2.73 -7.85
C ALA A 126 -6.73 1.46 -7.80
N PHE A 127 -7.99 1.56 -7.34
CA PHE A 127 -8.94 0.45 -7.38
C PHE A 127 -9.38 0.08 -8.81
N ASN A 128 -9.55 1.06 -9.69
CA ASN A 128 -9.94 0.83 -11.07
C ASN A 128 -8.81 0.21 -11.92
N ALA A 129 -7.57 0.59 -11.67
CA ALA A 129 -6.39 0.13 -12.39
C ALA A 129 -5.81 -1.18 -11.83
N SER A 130 -6.29 -1.63 -10.66
CA SER A 130 -5.83 -2.86 -10.02
C SER A 130 -5.99 -4.10 -10.90
N ASP A 131 -5.03 -5.01 -10.77
CA ASP A 131 -5.12 -6.36 -11.29
C ASP A 131 -5.80 -7.28 -10.27
N ILE A 132 -6.37 -8.40 -10.73
CA ILE A 132 -7.06 -9.36 -9.87
C ILE A 132 -6.36 -10.71 -9.99
N ILE A 133 -5.95 -11.29 -8.85
CA ILE A 133 -5.44 -12.67 -8.79
C ILE A 133 -6.43 -13.59 -8.06
N SER A 134 -6.55 -14.83 -8.53
CA SER A 134 -7.15 -15.96 -7.82
C SER A 134 -6.08 -16.73 -7.03
N VAL A 135 -6.38 -17.14 -5.79
CA VAL A 135 -5.42 -17.83 -4.89
C VAL A 135 -5.13 -19.27 -5.34
N ASP A 136 -5.93 -19.87 -6.24
CA ASP A 136 -5.59 -21.13 -6.89
C ASP A 136 -6.48 -21.37 -8.14
N ASN A 137 -6.07 -22.27 -9.02
CA ASN A 137 -6.90 -22.75 -10.14
C ASN A 137 -8.05 -23.65 -9.67
N ASN A 138 -7.96 -24.22 -8.46
CA ASN A 138 -8.97 -25.12 -7.88
C ASN A 138 -9.80 -24.51 -6.75
N SER A 139 -9.32 -23.42 -6.11
CA SER A 139 -10.07 -22.70 -5.09
C SER A 139 -10.56 -21.37 -5.67
N GLN A 140 -11.87 -21.16 -5.69
CA GLN A 140 -12.52 -19.91 -6.14
C GLN A 140 -12.17 -18.67 -5.29
N GLU A 141 -11.25 -18.76 -4.32
CA GLU A 141 -10.86 -17.65 -3.46
C GLU A 141 -10.01 -16.66 -4.26
N LYS A 142 -10.56 -15.49 -4.55
CA LYS A 142 -9.81 -14.38 -5.16
C LYS A 142 -8.95 -13.73 -4.08
N LEU A 143 -7.63 -13.60 -4.31
CA LEU A 143 -6.73 -12.93 -3.38
C LEU A 143 -7.16 -11.48 -3.27
N GLY A 144 -7.41 -10.87 -4.42
CA GLY A 144 -8.11 -9.61 -4.54
C GLY A 144 -7.50 -8.63 -5.52
N LYS A 145 -7.83 -7.36 -5.31
CA LYS A 145 -7.35 -6.24 -6.12
C LYS A 145 -5.93 -5.84 -5.70
N ILE A 146 -4.95 -6.16 -6.53
CA ILE A 146 -3.55 -5.78 -6.33
C ILE A 146 -3.26 -4.50 -7.09
N VAL A 147 -2.57 -3.57 -6.44
CA VAL A 147 -2.14 -2.33 -7.07
C VAL A 147 -1.30 -2.61 -8.32
N ASN A 148 -1.61 -1.91 -9.42
CA ASN A 148 -0.78 -1.88 -10.61
C ASN A 148 -0.26 -0.44 -10.79
N PRO A 149 0.99 -0.16 -10.38
CA PRO A 149 1.54 1.20 -10.46
C PRO A 149 1.59 1.76 -11.89
N ILE A 150 1.93 0.93 -12.87
CA ILE A 150 2.07 1.37 -14.27
C ILE A 150 0.72 1.82 -14.81
N LYS A 151 -0.30 0.95 -14.74
CA LYS A 151 -1.67 1.28 -15.19
C LYS A 151 -2.26 2.46 -14.41
N LEU A 152 -1.94 2.58 -13.12
CA LEU A 152 -2.41 3.70 -12.31
C LEU A 152 -1.84 5.03 -12.80
N ILE A 153 -0.52 5.11 -12.97
CA ILE A 153 0.15 6.34 -13.40
C ILE A 153 -0.29 6.74 -14.82
N GLU A 154 -0.33 5.77 -15.76
CA GLU A 154 -0.87 6.00 -17.11
C GLU A 154 -2.30 6.53 -17.07
N LYS A 155 -3.14 5.98 -16.18
CA LYS A 155 -4.53 6.44 -16.05
C LYS A 155 -4.60 7.85 -15.50
N ILE A 156 -3.81 8.19 -14.48
CA ILE A 156 -3.80 9.50 -13.83
C ILE A 156 -3.27 10.60 -14.76
N GLU A 157 -2.25 10.31 -15.55
CA GLU A 157 -1.71 11.22 -16.57
C GLU A 157 -2.78 11.62 -17.61
N ASN A 158 -3.75 10.75 -17.86
CA ASN A 158 -4.84 10.98 -18.81
C ASN A 158 -6.13 11.57 -18.19
N ILE A 159 -6.14 11.85 -16.87
CA ILE A 159 -7.26 12.55 -16.24
C ILE A 159 -7.16 14.03 -16.61
N LYS A 160 -8.13 14.50 -17.39
CA LYS A 160 -8.30 15.92 -17.74
C LYS A 160 -9.12 16.65 -16.70
#